data_AF-A0A954PIX6-F1
#
_entry.id   AF-A0A954PIX6-F1
#
_cell.length_a   1.000
_cell.length_b   1.000
_cell.length_c   1.000
_cell.angle_alpha   90.00
_cell.angle_beta   90.00
_cell.angle_gamma   90.00
#
_symmetry.space_group_name_H-M   'P 1'
#
loop_
_entity.id
_entity.type
_entity.pdbx_description
1 polymer ?
#
loop_
_entity_poly.entity_id
_entity_poly.type
_entity_poly.pdbx_seq_one_letter_code
_entity_poly.pdbx_strand_id
1 'polypeptide(L)'
;MTPHSNHRHVFVNGAAACLLAVCSVACCPTSLRGQENGLAESGFGALLLKETDAVISGRITRRGTHYEVEIASQSRVSIPLQNVAYAGTSLEDLYQFKRQGVSRWSVGDHYQLTRWCLRYGLLAQAAEHYGEVAQRQPDHVRVKQLRVELETRLLAEPAFRQYLGLAPVAPAPAARESLSPLDTPATEAVTASSRALDVLTHPEVVRRFSERVQPILINRCSQAACHGVQSS
;
A
#
# COMPACT_ATOMS: atom_id res chain seq x y z
N MET A 1 -51.37 -59.88 24.63
CA MET A 1 -52.82 -59.60 24.75
C MET A 1 -53.13 -58.34 23.97
N THR A 2 -53.64 -58.51 22.75
CA THR A 2 -54.53 -57.54 22.08
C THR A 2 -55.85 -57.50 22.88
N PRO A 3 -56.69 -56.43 22.80
CA PRO A 3 -57.64 -56.36 21.69
C PRO A 3 -58.17 -54.96 21.27
N HIS A 4 -58.67 -54.96 20.02
CA HIS A 4 -59.93 -54.37 19.49
C HIS A 4 -60.23 -52.86 19.62
N SER A 5 -60.33 -52.12 18.50
CA SER A 5 -61.52 -51.96 17.59
C SER A 5 -62.54 -50.95 18.16
N ASN A 6 -63.29 -50.12 17.44
CA ASN A 6 -63.48 -49.75 16.04
C ASN A 6 -64.78 -48.91 16.01
N HIS A 7 -64.87 -47.82 15.25
CA HIS A 7 -66.10 -47.27 14.63
C HIS A 7 -65.67 -46.08 13.74
N ARG A 8 -65.68 -46.10 12.39
CA ARG A 8 -66.80 -46.09 11.39
C ARG A 8 -67.77 -44.93 11.64
N HIS A 9 -68.14 -44.01 10.74
CA HIS A 9 -68.07 -43.74 9.28
C HIS A 9 -68.12 -42.18 9.11
N VAL A 10 -67.81 -41.51 7.98
CA VAL A 10 -68.66 -41.36 6.77
C VAL A 10 -67.87 -40.54 5.72
N PHE A 11 -68.00 -40.96 4.46
CA PHE A 11 -67.56 -40.33 3.21
C PHE A 11 -68.24 -38.99 2.91
N VAL A 12 -67.52 -38.01 2.34
CA VAL A 12 -68.00 -37.24 1.16
C VAL A 12 -66.82 -36.90 0.24
N ASN A 13 -67.01 -37.18 -1.04
CA ASN A 13 -66.12 -36.95 -2.16
C ASN A 13 -65.81 -35.45 -2.40
N GLY A 14 -64.58 -35.15 -2.80
CA GLY A 14 -64.19 -33.85 -3.33
C GLY A 14 -62.93 -33.99 -4.18
N ALA A 15 -63.13 -34.34 -5.45
CA ALA A 15 -62.07 -34.33 -6.44
C ALA A 15 -61.54 -32.91 -6.64
N ALA A 16 -60.25 -32.70 -6.45
CA ALA A 16 -59.54 -31.57 -7.00
C ALA A 16 -58.09 -31.99 -7.25
N ALA A 17 -57.82 -32.32 -8.51
CA ALA A 17 -56.48 -32.46 -9.05
C ALA A 17 -55.70 -31.16 -8.87
N CYS A 18 -54.47 -31.23 -8.35
CA CYS A 18 -53.46 -30.20 -8.62
C CYS A 18 -52.06 -30.75 -8.37
N LEU A 19 -51.41 -31.09 -9.49
CA LEU A 19 -49.99 -30.88 -9.79
C LEU A 19 -48.95 -31.38 -8.78
N LEU A 20 -48.48 -32.61 -9.03
CA LEU A 20 -47.15 -33.06 -8.63
C LEU A 20 -46.09 -32.19 -9.33
N ALA A 21 -45.52 -31.23 -8.62
CA ALA A 21 -44.28 -30.58 -9.03
C ALA A 21 -43.10 -31.52 -8.68
N VAL A 22 -42.63 -32.25 -9.69
CA VAL A 22 -41.34 -32.95 -9.64
C VAL A 22 -40.25 -31.88 -9.63
N CYS A 23 -39.70 -31.59 -8.45
CA CYS A 23 -38.47 -30.81 -8.34
C CYS A 23 -37.30 -31.68 -8.81
N SER A 24 -37.01 -31.61 -10.10
CA SER A 24 -35.70 -31.99 -10.63
C SER A 24 -34.63 -31.19 -9.92
N VAL A 25 -33.89 -31.84 -9.04
CA VAL A 25 -32.62 -31.33 -8.50
C VAL A 25 -31.63 -31.29 -9.66
N ALA A 26 -31.63 -30.18 -10.38
CA ALA A 26 -30.58 -29.85 -11.32
C ALA A 26 -29.31 -29.60 -10.50
N CYS A 27 -28.44 -30.61 -10.46
CA CYS A 27 -27.05 -30.49 -10.09
C CYS A 27 -26.39 -29.49 -11.06
N CYS A 28 -26.44 -28.20 -10.74
CA CYS A 28 -25.59 -27.22 -11.40
C CYS A 28 -24.15 -27.56 -11.00
N PRO A 29 -23.27 -27.96 -11.93
CA PRO A 29 -21.86 -28.04 -11.62
C PRO A 29 -21.42 -26.64 -11.21
N THR A 30 -20.96 -26.50 -9.97
CA THR A 30 -20.33 -25.30 -9.48
C THR A 30 -19.06 -25.14 -10.31
N SER A 31 -19.14 -24.36 -11.38
CA SER A 31 -18.00 -24.02 -12.20
C SER A 31 -17.07 -23.22 -11.30
N LEU A 32 -16.00 -23.87 -10.83
CA LEU A 32 -14.89 -23.26 -10.13
C LEU A 32 -14.25 -22.26 -11.10
N ARG A 33 -14.76 -21.03 -11.11
CA ARG A 33 -14.26 -19.97 -11.96
C ARG A 33 -12.93 -19.53 -11.35
N GLY A 34 -11.84 -20.07 -11.88
CA GLY A 34 -10.51 -19.53 -11.63
C GLY A 34 -10.54 -18.04 -11.96
N GLN A 35 -10.13 -17.22 -11.01
CA GLN A 35 -10.07 -15.77 -11.14
C GLN A 35 -9.17 -15.42 -12.34
N GLU A 36 -9.80 -15.05 -13.45
CA GLU A 36 -9.10 -14.65 -14.68
C GLU A 36 -8.47 -13.28 -14.42
N ASN A 37 -7.18 -13.31 -14.04
CA ASN A 37 -6.39 -12.13 -13.64
C ASN A 37 -6.43 -11.02 -14.70
N GLY A 38 -6.59 -9.79 -14.21
CA GLY A 38 -6.92 -8.57 -14.97
C GLY A 38 -5.81 -7.96 -15.84
N LEU A 39 -4.99 -8.77 -16.50
CA LEU A 39 -4.18 -8.29 -17.62
C LEU A 39 -4.79 -8.81 -18.92
N ALA A 40 -5.15 -7.91 -19.84
CA ALA A 40 -5.36 -8.26 -21.24
C ALA A 40 -4.13 -9.03 -21.76
N GLU A 41 -4.30 -9.85 -22.81
CA GLU A 41 -3.25 -10.76 -23.32
C GLU A 41 -1.88 -10.07 -23.54
N SER A 42 -1.87 -8.76 -23.76
CA SER A 42 -0.69 -7.90 -23.67
C SER A 42 -1.04 -6.51 -23.11
N GLY A 43 -0.21 -5.96 -22.22
CA GLY A 43 -0.39 -4.62 -21.66
C GLY A 43 0.72 -4.21 -20.70
N PHE A 44 0.80 -2.94 -20.32
CA PHE A 44 1.67 -2.52 -19.21
C PHE A 44 1.08 -2.98 -17.88
N GLY A 45 1.93 -3.49 -17.00
CA GLY A 45 1.51 -3.93 -15.67
C GLY A 45 2.66 -4.36 -14.78
N ALA A 46 2.33 -5.07 -13.71
CA ALA A 46 3.25 -5.59 -12.73
C ALA A 46 2.91 -7.04 -12.34
N LEU A 47 3.94 -7.85 -12.12
CA LEU A 47 3.85 -9.22 -11.62
C LEU A 47 4.41 -9.31 -10.20
N LEU A 48 3.67 -9.93 -9.29
CA LEU A 48 4.14 -10.30 -7.95
C LEU A 48 4.63 -11.74 -7.97
N LEU A 49 5.85 -11.99 -7.49
CA LEU A 49 6.42 -13.34 -7.39
C LEU A 49 6.05 -14.00 -6.06
N LYS A 50 5.72 -15.30 -6.08
CA LYS A 50 5.25 -16.04 -4.89
C LYS A 50 6.31 -16.18 -3.79
N GLU A 51 7.55 -16.46 -4.17
CA GLU A 51 8.58 -16.86 -3.20
C GLU A 51 9.31 -15.68 -2.58
N THR A 52 9.54 -14.63 -3.37
CA THR A 52 10.40 -13.49 -2.97
C THR A 52 9.61 -12.23 -2.66
N ASP A 53 8.30 -12.23 -2.92
CA ASP A 53 7.45 -11.03 -2.92
C ASP A 53 8.00 -9.89 -3.82
N ALA A 54 8.87 -10.24 -4.77
CA ALA A 54 9.43 -9.28 -5.69
C ALA A 54 8.40 -8.86 -6.74
N VAL A 55 8.49 -7.61 -7.17
CA VAL A 55 7.68 -7.07 -8.26
C VAL A 55 8.52 -6.89 -9.50
N ILE A 56 8.01 -7.38 -10.63
CA ILE A 56 8.56 -7.12 -11.96
C ILE A 56 7.51 -6.33 -12.75
N SER A 57 7.86 -5.11 -13.14
CA SER A 57 6.99 -4.23 -13.91
C SER A 57 7.52 -4.05 -15.33
N GLY A 58 6.61 -3.89 -16.27
CA GLY A 58 6.95 -3.70 -17.68
C GLY A 58 5.76 -3.94 -18.60
N ARG A 59 6.04 -4.14 -19.88
CA ARG A 59 5.03 -4.65 -20.82
C ARG A 59 4.96 -6.16 -20.66
N ILE A 60 3.83 -6.63 -20.17
CA ILE A 60 3.57 -8.03 -19.86
C ILE A 60 2.77 -8.64 -21.01
N THR A 61 3.21 -9.79 -21.50
CA THR A 61 2.47 -10.61 -22.46
C THR A 61 2.36 -12.03 -21.92
N ARG A 62 1.15 -12.59 -21.89
CA ARG A 62 0.95 -13.98 -21.46
C ARG A 62 1.20 -14.94 -22.62
N ARG A 63 2.09 -15.92 -22.43
CA ARG A 63 2.47 -16.91 -23.44
C ARG A 63 2.27 -18.32 -22.88
N GLY A 64 1.05 -18.85 -23.00
CA GLY A 64 0.70 -20.19 -22.55
C GLY A 64 1.01 -20.42 -21.06
N THR A 65 2.18 -20.98 -20.76
CA THR A 65 2.66 -21.38 -19.42
C THR A 65 3.61 -20.39 -18.74
N HIS A 66 3.98 -19.28 -19.39
CA HIS A 66 4.78 -18.22 -18.78
C HIS A 66 4.27 -16.81 -19.12
N TYR A 67 4.71 -15.82 -18.34
CA TYR A 67 4.63 -14.42 -18.68
C TYR A 67 5.96 -13.96 -19.28
N GLU A 68 5.89 -13.14 -20.32
CA GLU A 68 7.01 -12.46 -20.92
C GLU A 68 6.92 -10.98 -20.54
N VAL A 69 7.94 -10.46 -19.83
CA VAL A 69 7.97 -9.07 -19.37
C VAL A 69 9.10 -8.32 -20.04
N GLU A 70 8.76 -7.24 -20.72
CA GLU A 70 9.72 -6.30 -21.31
C GLU A 70 9.89 -5.11 -20.35
N ILE A 71 11.07 -4.99 -19.74
CA ILE A 71 11.37 -4.00 -18.68
C ILE A 71 11.96 -2.72 -19.30
N ALA A 72 12.79 -2.90 -20.33
CA ALA A 72 13.39 -1.83 -21.13
C ALA A 72 13.47 -2.32 -22.58
N SER A 73 13.79 -1.43 -23.52
CA SER A 73 13.76 -1.68 -24.97
C SER A 73 14.56 -2.89 -25.48
N GLN A 74 15.44 -3.48 -24.66
CA GLN A 74 16.19 -4.70 -24.99
C GLN A 74 16.24 -5.73 -23.85
N SER A 75 15.50 -5.52 -22.76
CA SER A 75 15.51 -6.42 -21.60
C SER A 75 14.17 -7.14 -21.51
N ARG A 76 14.22 -8.46 -21.69
CA ARG A 76 13.06 -9.34 -21.66
C ARG A 76 13.31 -10.49 -20.71
N VAL A 77 12.34 -10.75 -19.84
CA VAL A 77 12.41 -11.81 -18.84
C VAL A 77 11.19 -12.71 -18.99
N SER A 78 11.42 -14.03 -18.98
CA SER A 78 10.37 -15.04 -18.98
C SER A 78 10.17 -15.57 -17.56
N ILE A 79 8.93 -15.50 -17.06
CA ILE A 79 8.57 -15.92 -15.70
C ILE A 79 7.48 -17.01 -15.79
N PRO A 80 7.73 -18.23 -15.29
CA PRO A 80 6.72 -19.29 -15.27
C PRO A 80 5.46 -18.88 -14.51
N LEU A 81 4.28 -19.23 -15.01
CA LEU A 81 2.98 -18.90 -14.38
C LEU A 81 2.93 -19.38 -12.92
N GLN A 82 3.50 -20.55 -12.64
CA GLN A 82 3.52 -21.14 -11.31
C GLN A 82 4.29 -20.29 -10.27
N ASN A 83 5.23 -19.45 -10.72
CA ASN A 83 6.03 -18.58 -9.85
C ASN A 83 5.38 -17.21 -9.61
N VAL A 84 4.31 -16.89 -10.35
CA VAL A 84 3.58 -15.61 -10.23
C VAL A 84 2.44 -15.77 -9.25
N ALA A 85 2.45 -14.98 -8.17
CA ALA A 85 1.39 -14.92 -7.18
C ALA A 85 0.18 -14.17 -7.74
N TYR A 86 0.43 -13.03 -8.36
CA TYR A 86 -0.59 -12.15 -8.90
C TYR A 86 -0.05 -11.30 -10.04
N ALA A 87 -0.93 -10.95 -10.97
CA ALA A 87 -0.62 -10.09 -12.11
C ALA A 87 -1.65 -8.95 -12.16
N GLY A 88 -1.18 -7.71 -12.09
CA GLY A 88 -2.03 -6.52 -12.02
C GLY A 88 -1.57 -5.43 -12.98
N THR A 89 -2.40 -4.41 -13.16
CA THR A 89 -2.12 -3.27 -14.06
C THR A 89 -1.24 -2.22 -13.39
N SER A 90 -1.18 -2.21 -12.06
CA SER A 90 -0.41 -1.25 -11.28
C SER A 90 0.21 -1.87 -10.02
N LEU A 91 1.18 -1.17 -9.42
CA LEU A 91 1.72 -1.53 -8.11
C LEU A 91 0.63 -1.52 -7.01
N GLU A 92 -0.38 -0.65 -7.17
CA GLU A 92 -1.50 -0.56 -6.24
C GLU A 92 -2.34 -1.84 -6.26
N ASP A 93 -2.58 -2.43 -7.43
CA ASP A 93 -3.33 -3.69 -7.54
C ASP A 93 -2.63 -4.81 -6.77
N LEU A 94 -1.29 -4.86 -6.86
CA LEU A 94 -0.47 -5.84 -6.14
C LEU A 94 -0.52 -5.60 -4.63
N TYR A 95 -0.50 -4.34 -4.20
CA TYR A 95 -0.71 -3.98 -2.80
C TYR A 95 -2.07 -4.45 -2.30
N GLN A 96 -3.15 -4.18 -3.04
CA GLN A 96 -4.50 -4.62 -2.66
C GLN A 96 -4.60 -6.14 -2.60
N PHE A 97 -4.00 -6.87 -3.54
CA PHE A 97 -3.91 -8.32 -3.49
C PHE A 97 -3.21 -8.81 -2.20
N LYS A 98 -2.05 -8.23 -1.86
CA LYS A 98 -1.33 -8.61 -0.62
C LYS A 98 -2.16 -8.31 0.62
N ARG A 99 -2.83 -7.16 0.67
CA ARG A 99 -3.70 -6.75 1.78
C ARG A 99 -4.90 -7.69 1.95
N GLN A 100 -5.53 -8.10 0.86
CA GLN A 100 -6.66 -9.04 0.88
C GLN A 100 -6.24 -10.47 1.26
N GLY A 101 -4.98 -10.84 1.00
CA GLY A 101 -4.42 -12.13 1.40
C GLY A 101 -4.22 -12.30 2.91
N VAL A 102 -4.27 -11.22 3.70
CA VAL A 102 -4.11 -11.26 5.15
C VAL A 102 -5.47 -11.40 5.84
N SER A 103 -5.80 -12.60 6.29
CA SER A 103 -7.09 -12.86 6.96
C SER A 103 -7.17 -12.25 8.37
N ARG A 104 -6.06 -12.23 9.11
CA ARG A 104 -5.98 -11.63 10.45
C ARG A 104 -4.65 -10.91 10.60
N TRP A 105 -4.72 -9.61 10.82
CA TRP A 105 -3.55 -8.76 10.94
C TRP A 105 -2.78 -8.98 12.24
N SER A 106 -1.51 -9.33 12.11
CA SER A 106 -0.53 -9.26 13.19
C SER A 106 0.39 -8.04 13.05
N VAL A 107 1.09 -7.68 14.13
CA VAL A 107 2.12 -6.61 14.08
C VAL A 107 3.21 -6.95 13.07
N GLY A 108 3.56 -8.23 12.95
CA GLY A 108 4.53 -8.71 11.96
C GLY A 108 4.07 -8.47 10.53
N ASP A 109 2.78 -8.66 10.24
CA ASP A 109 2.22 -8.45 8.89
C ASP A 109 2.26 -6.98 8.50
N HIS A 110 1.85 -6.08 9.42
CA HIS A 110 1.99 -4.64 9.20
C HIS A 110 3.45 -4.25 8.98
N TYR A 111 4.39 -4.79 9.76
CA TYR A 111 5.82 -4.52 9.59
C TYR A 111 6.35 -4.96 8.21
N GLN A 112 6.02 -6.18 7.77
CA GLN A 112 6.46 -6.67 6.47
C GLN A 112 5.84 -5.87 5.33
N LEU A 113 4.55 -5.53 5.45
CA LEU A 113 3.87 -4.77 4.40
C LEU A 113 4.37 -3.33 4.33
N THR A 114 4.69 -2.68 5.47
CA THR A 114 5.39 -1.39 5.46
C THR A 114 6.71 -1.47 4.68
N ARG A 115 7.54 -2.49 4.95
CA ARG A 115 8.83 -2.66 4.25
C ARG A 115 8.65 -2.90 2.76
N TRP A 116 7.66 -3.71 2.39
CA TRP A 116 7.34 -3.96 0.99
C TRP A 116 6.89 -2.68 0.29
N CYS A 117 6.02 -1.90 0.93
CA CYS A 117 5.57 -0.61 0.42
C CYS A 117 6.73 0.39 0.25
N LEU A 118 7.64 0.48 1.24
CA LEU A 118 8.85 1.32 1.15
C LEU A 118 9.76 0.92 -0.01
N ARG A 119 9.95 -0.39 -0.23
CA ARG A 119 10.76 -0.91 -1.33
C ARG A 119 10.24 -0.46 -2.70
N TYR A 120 8.93 -0.42 -2.87
CA TYR A 120 8.29 -0.10 -4.16
C TYR A 120 7.72 1.33 -4.23
N GLY A 121 8.03 2.20 -3.26
CA GLY A 121 7.67 3.62 -3.28
C GLY A 121 6.21 3.93 -2.94
N LEU A 122 5.47 2.99 -2.37
CA LEU A 122 4.09 3.18 -1.92
C LEU A 122 4.06 3.86 -0.53
N LEU A 123 4.50 5.12 -0.48
CA LEU A 123 4.80 5.81 0.78
C LEU A 123 3.57 6.06 1.67
N ALA A 124 2.40 6.32 1.07
CA ALA A 124 1.16 6.54 1.83
C ALA A 124 0.72 5.26 2.55
N GLN A 125 0.72 4.15 1.83
CA GLN A 125 0.41 2.81 2.32
C GLN A 125 1.44 2.36 3.36
N ALA A 126 2.73 2.66 3.13
CA ALA A 126 3.78 2.40 4.10
C ALA A 126 3.52 3.12 5.43
N ALA A 127 3.12 4.40 5.39
CA ALA A 127 2.82 5.19 6.58
C ALA A 127 1.60 4.66 7.34
N GLU A 128 0.56 4.22 6.64
CA GLU A 128 -0.63 3.59 7.24
C GLU A 128 -0.24 2.36 8.06
N HIS A 129 0.46 1.39 7.44
CA HIS A 129 0.88 0.17 8.14
C HIS A 129 1.91 0.46 9.23
N TYR A 130 2.80 1.44 9.03
CA TYR A 130 3.77 1.84 10.06
C TYR A 130 3.06 2.35 11.32
N GLY A 131 1.96 3.10 11.17
CA GLY A 131 1.17 3.59 12.30
C GLY A 131 0.72 2.46 13.24
N GLU A 132 0.25 1.35 12.68
CA GLU A 132 -0.18 0.17 13.45
C GLU A 132 0.98 -0.50 14.20
N VAL A 133 2.16 -0.56 13.57
CA VAL A 133 3.37 -1.12 14.21
C VAL A 133 3.88 -0.20 15.32
N ALA A 134 3.95 1.10 15.06
CA ALA A 134 4.47 2.10 15.98
C ALA A 134 3.62 2.24 17.23
N GLN A 135 2.29 2.11 17.12
CA GLN A 135 1.39 2.13 18.27
C GLN A 135 1.60 0.93 19.20
N ARG A 136 1.91 -0.24 18.65
CA ARG A 136 1.99 -1.49 19.42
C ARG A 136 3.40 -1.80 19.91
N GLN A 137 4.43 -1.33 19.20
CA GLN A 137 5.85 -1.59 19.50
C GLN A 137 6.73 -0.33 19.32
N PRO A 138 6.44 0.77 20.04
CA PRO A 138 7.13 2.05 19.83
C PRO A 138 8.63 1.99 20.14
N ASP A 139 9.04 1.16 21.10
CA ASP A 139 10.44 1.11 21.56
C ASP A 139 11.33 0.12 20.83
N HIS A 140 10.75 -0.69 19.95
CA HIS A 140 11.50 -1.72 19.24
C HIS A 140 12.48 -1.11 18.24
N VAL A 141 13.76 -1.51 18.31
CA VAL A 141 14.86 -0.92 17.51
C VAL A 141 14.55 -0.93 16.01
N ARG A 142 14.04 -2.04 15.48
CA ARG A 142 13.66 -2.14 14.05
C ARG A 142 12.51 -1.21 13.65
N VAL A 143 11.60 -0.89 14.56
CA VAL A 143 10.48 0.03 14.31
C VAL A 143 10.99 1.47 14.26
N LYS A 144 11.91 1.82 15.16
CA LYS A 144 12.62 3.11 15.14
C LYS A 144 13.41 3.30 13.83
N GLN A 145 14.09 2.25 13.35
CA GLN A 145 14.78 2.28 12.06
C GLN A 145 13.81 2.47 10.88
N LEU A 146 12.70 1.74 10.88
CA LEU A 146 11.66 1.84 9.86
C LEU A 146 11.07 3.25 9.79
N ARG A 147 10.91 3.92 10.95
CA ARG A 147 10.49 5.31 11.03
C ARG A 147 11.45 6.25 10.30
N VAL A 148 12.75 6.13 10.60
CA VAL A 148 13.78 6.98 9.99
C VAL A 148 13.82 6.78 8.47
N GLU A 149 13.68 5.55 8.00
CA GLU A 149 13.61 5.25 6.57
C GLU A 149 12.39 5.90 5.91
N LEU A 150 11.20 5.72 6.50
CA LEU A 150 9.96 6.32 6.01
C LEU A 150 10.02 7.86 5.97
N GLU A 151 10.48 8.48 7.07
CA GLU A 151 10.68 9.94 7.16
C GLU A 151 11.65 10.43 6.07
N THR A 152 12.76 9.72 5.88
CA THR A 152 13.76 10.06 4.85
C THR A 152 13.15 10.02 3.44
N ARG A 153 12.36 8.99 3.13
CA ARG A 153 11.71 8.85 1.82
C ARG A 153 10.63 9.90 1.59
N LEU A 154 9.80 10.18 2.60
CA LEU A 154 8.78 11.23 2.54
C LEU A 154 9.42 12.61 2.32
N LEU A 155 10.48 12.93 3.05
CA LEU A 155 11.18 14.22 2.91
C LEU A 155 11.97 14.35 1.61
N ALA A 156 12.25 13.24 0.91
CA ALA A 156 12.84 13.27 -0.43
C ALA A 156 11.79 13.54 -1.53
N GLU A 157 10.50 13.29 -1.25
CA GLU A 157 9.42 13.45 -2.24
C GLU A 157 9.09 14.94 -2.46
N PRO A 158 9.28 15.48 -3.69
CA PRO A 158 9.09 16.91 -3.95
C PRO A 158 7.68 17.42 -3.62
N ALA A 159 6.65 16.64 -3.96
CA ALA A 159 5.27 16.98 -3.68
C ALA A 159 5.00 17.10 -2.17
N PHE A 160 5.58 16.20 -1.37
CA PHE A 160 5.45 16.23 0.08
C PHE A 160 6.19 17.44 0.70
N ARG A 161 7.38 17.76 0.19
CA ARG A 161 8.11 18.97 0.61
C ARG A 161 7.36 20.26 0.29
N GLN A 162 6.79 20.34 -0.92
CA GLN A 162 5.98 21.48 -1.33
C GLN A 162 4.75 21.64 -0.44
N TYR A 163 4.07 20.54 -0.11
CA TYR A 163 2.96 20.55 0.84
C TYR A 163 3.36 21.10 2.22
N LEU A 164 4.57 20.77 2.69
CA LEU A 164 5.12 21.28 3.94
C LEU A 164 5.73 22.70 3.83
N GLY A 165 5.71 23.32 2.65
CA GLY A 165 6.36 24.63 2.41
C GLY A 165 7.89 24.59 2.51
N LEU A 166 8.50 23.41 2.39
CA LEU A 166 9.95 23.23 2.45
C LEU A 166 10.58 23.54 1.09
N ALA A 167 11.78 24.12 1.10
CA ALA A 167 12.55 24.34 -0.11
C ALA A 167 12.79 23.01 -0.86
N PRO A 168 12.81 23.00 -2.20
CA PRO A 168 13.17 21.81 -2.98
C PRO A 168 14.53 21.26 -2.54
N VAL A 169 14.67 19.93 -2.51
CA VAL A 169 16.02 19.35 -2.38
C VAL A 169 16.76 19.71 -3.67
N ALA A 170 17.78 20.56 -3.56
CA ALA A 170 18.67 20.79 -4.69
C ALA A 170 19.24 19.42 -5.11
N PRO A 171 19.19 19.04 -6.40
CA PRO A 171 19.85 17.82 -6.83
C PRO A 171 21.32 17.93 -6.40
N ALA A 172 21.81 16.92 -5.68
CA ALA A 172 23.22 16.85 -5.34
C ALA A 172 24.01 17.07 -6.63
N PRO A 173 24.99 18.00 -6.66
CA PRO A 173 25.78 18.17 -7.86
C PRO A 173 26.44 16.83 -8.17
N ALA A 174 26.07 16.22 -9.29
CA ALA A 174 26.80 15.09 -9.82
C ALA A 174 28.25 15.53 -9.90
N ALA A 175 29.13 14.87 -9.14
CA ALA A 175 30.56 15.11 -9.18
C ALA A 175 31.04 14.82 -10.60
N ARG A 176 31.07 15.85 -11.44
CA ARG A 176 31.83 15.89 -12.67
C ARG A 176 33.12 16.60 -12.31
N GLU A 177 34.17 15.80 -12.10
CA GLU A 177 35.54 16.26 -12.29
C GLU A 177 35.64 16.91 -13.67
N SER A 178 35.86 18.22 -13.71
CA SER A 178 36.70 18.88 -14.70
C SER A 178 37.11 20.24 -14.13
N LEU A 179 38.42 20.45 -14.10
CA LEU A 179 39.13 21.58 -13.51
C LEU A 179 39.02 22.86 -14.37
N SER A 180 38.83 23.98 -13.67
CA SER A 180 39.35 25.35 -13.93
C SER A 180 38.61 26.28 -14.93
N PRO A 181 38.81 27.63 -14.88
CA PRO A 181 38.18 28.58 -13.94
C PRO A 181 37.72 29.95 -14.53
N LEU A 182 37.00 30.74 -13.69
CA LEU A 182 36.81 32.22 -13.68
C LEU A 182 36.10 32.94 -14.85
N ASP A 183 34.91 33.52 -14.60
CA ASP A 183 34.71 34.97 -14.35
C ASP A 183 33.21 35.38 -14.18
N THR A 184 32.92 35.97 -13.00
CA THR A 184 31.92 36.98 -12.49
C THR A 184 30.68 37.48 -13.29
N PRO A 185 29.71 38.22 -12.68
CA PRO A 185 29.18 38.25 -11.30
C PRO A 185 27.62 38.21 -11.21
N ALA A 186 27.12 38.21 -9.97
CA ALA A 186 25.72 38.11 -9.54
C ALA A 186 24.91 39.42 -9.57
N THR A 187 23.59 39.31 -9.79
CA THR A 187 22.44 39.96 -9.09
C THR A 187 21.18 39.62 -9.91
N GLU A 188 20.15 38.94 -9.39
CA GLU A 188 19.04 39.55 -8.66
C GLU A 188 18.22 38.45 -7.94
N ALA A 189 18.15 38.51 -6.61
CA ALA A 189 17.29 37.64 -5.80
C ALA A 189 16.82 38.39 -4.55
N VAL A 190 15.85 39.31 -4.68
CA VAL A 190 15.14 39.88 -3.53
C VAL A 190 13.72 40.28 -3.96
N THR A 191 12.72 39.39 -3.77
CA THR A 191 11.28 39.78 -3.68
C THR A 191 10.33 38.63 -3.26
N ALA A 192 10.80 37.42 -3.00
CA ALA A 192 9.92 36.28 -2.66
C ALA A 192 9.65 36.07 -1.14
N SER A 193 10.30 36.83 -0.26
CA SER A 193 10.36 36.51 1.19
C SER A 193 9.11 36.91 1.99
N SER A 194 8.34 37.91 1.54
CA SER A 194 7.22 38.47 2.33
C SER A 194 5.93 37.63 2.28
N ARG A 195 5.63 36.94 1.17
CA ARG A 195 4.41 36.10 1.05
C ARG A 195 4.51 34.77 1.79
N ALA A 196 5.71 34.26 2.02
CA ALA A 196 5.93 33.02 2.78
C ALA A 196 5.59 33.19 4.27
N LEU A 197 5.71 34.42 4.79
CA LEU A 197 5.46 34.71 6.20
C LEU A 197 3.96 34.77 6.53
N ASP A 198 3.11 35.19 5.59
CA ASP A 198 1.64 35.26 5.75
C ASP A 198 0.97 33.87 5.81
N VAL A 199 1.57 32.87 5.16
CA VAL A 199 1.06 31.48 5.19
C VAL A 199 1.37 30.81 6.52
N LEU A 200 2.51 31.15 7.13
CA LEU A 200 2.96 30.61 8.42
C LEU A 200 2.19 31.21 9.62
N THR A 201 1.49 32.32 9.43
CA THR A 201 0.67 32.98 10.47
C THR A 201 -0.83 32.70 10.34
N HIS A 202 -1.25 31.94 9.31
CA HIS A 202 -2.65 31.64 9.09
C HIS A 202 -3.22 30.79 10.26
N PRO A 203 -4.30 31.22 10.94
CA PRO A 203 -4.78 30.60 12.18
C PRO A 203 -5.07 29.10 12.06
N GLU A 204 -5.60 28.66 10.91
CA GLU A 204 -5.89 27.25 10.64
C GLU A 204 -4.62 26.40 10.43
N VAL A 205 -3.53 27.00 9.92
CA VAL A 205 -2.23 26.33 9.71
C VAL A 205 -1.52 26.15 11.06
N VAL A 206 -1.52 27.19 11.90
CA VAL A 206 -0.97 27.16 13.25
C VAL A 206 -1.70 26.11 14.12
N ARG A 207 -3.03 26.03 14.00
CA ARG A 207 -3.85 25.05 14.75
C ARG A 207 -3.52 23.61 14.38
N ARG A 208 -3.50 23.27 13.08
CA ARG A 208 -3.21 21.89 12.61
C ARG A 208 -1.77 21.45 12.87
N PHE A 209 -0.82 22.38 12.76
CA PHE A 209 0.57 22.12 13.12
C PHE A 209 0.73 21.81 14.62
N SER A 210 0.05 22.57 15.48
CA SER A 210 0.08 22.38 16.94
C SER A 210 -0.59 21.07 17.38
N GLU A 211 -1.64 20.63 16.69
CA GLU A 211 -2.34 19.38 17.03
C GLU A 211 -1.60 18.11 16.58
N ARG A 212 -0.81 18.18 15.50
CA ARG A 212 -0.24 16.97 14.85
C ARG A 212 1.28 16.87 14.92
N VAL A 213 1.99 17.99 14.94
CA VAL A 213 3.46 18.04 14.84
C VAL A 213 4.10 18.44 16.16
N GLN A 214 3.53 19.39 16.91
CA GLN A 214 4.09 19.78 18.21
C GLN A 214 4.26 18.63 19.22
N PRO A 215 3.36 17.64 19.35
CA PRO A 215 3.58 16.51 20.27
C PRO A 215 4.81 15.67 19.90
N ILE A 216 5.23 15.69 18.63
CA ILE A 216 6.42 14.98 18.13
C ILE A 216 7.70 15.78 18.45
N LEU A 217 7.62 17.12 18.42
CA LEU A 217 8.76 18.01 18.64
C LEU A 217 8.98 18.35 20.12
N ILE A 218 7.92 18.47 20.92
CA ILE A 218 8.00 18.79 22.36
C ILE A 218 8.62 17.65 23.18
N ASN A 219 8.46 16.39 22.74
CA ASN A 219 9.11 15.24 23.36
C ASN A 219 10.62 15.14 23.08
N ARG A 220 11.15 15.94 22.14
CA ARG A 220 12.59 15.97 21.83
C ARG A 220 13.37 16.99 22.65
N CYS A 221 12.79 18.13 23.02
CA CYS A 221 13.52 19.15 23.80
C CYS A 221 13.62 18.81 25.29
N SER A 222 12.65 18.09 25.86
CA SER A 222 12.69 17.69 27.28
C SER A 222 13.58 16.46 27.56
N GLN A 223 13.79 15.59 26.57
CA GLN A 223 14.57 14.36 26.72
C GLN A 223 16.01 14.44 26.18
N ALA A 224 16.35 15.46 25.38
CA ALA A 224 17.67 15.54 24.73
C ALA A 224 18.79 16.14 25.59
N ALA A 225 18.53 16.58 26.83
CA ALA A 225 19.55 17.09 27.76
C ALA A 225 20.59 18.05 27.11
N CYS A 226 20.16 18.85 26.13
CA CYS A 226 21.08 19.71 25.36
C CYS A 226 21.59 20.92 26.15
N HIS A 227 21.00 21.20 27.31
CA HIS A 227 21.52 22.15 28.30
C HIS A 227 21.83 21.41 29.60
N GLY A 228 22.85 20.56 29.55
CA GLY A 228 23.48 20.03 30.76
C GLY A 228 24.09 21.17 31.57
N VAL A 229 23.61 21.34 32.78
CA VAL A 229 24.25 22.08 33.87
C VAL A 229 25.68 21.57 34.05
N GLN A 230 26.70 22.35 33.62
CA GLN A 230 27.95 22.62 34.34
C GLN A 230 28.66 23.83 33.67
N SER A 231 28.44 25.02 34.21
CA SER A 231 29.42 26.10 34.15
C SER A 231 29.80 26.43 35.59
N SER A 232 30.90 25.84 36.03
CA SER A 232 31.67 26.20 37.23
C SER A 232 33.14 26.18 36.87
#